data_AF-A0A7M5VBP4-F1
#
_entry.id   AF-A0A7M5VBP4-F1
#
_cell.length_a   1.000
_cell.length_b   1.000
_cell.length_c   1.000
_cell.angle_alpha   90.00
_cell.angle_beta   90.00
_cell.angle_gamma   90.00
#
_symmetry.space_group_name_H-M   'P 1'
#
loop_
_entity.id
_entity.type
_entity.pdbx_description
1 polymer ?
#
loop_
_entity_poly.entity_id
_entity_poly.type
_entity_poly.pdbx_seq_one_letter_code
_entity_poly.pdbx_strand_id
1 'polypeptide(L)'
;KFFETWKPEYNAHQETKGNCDSAGGAWSIWSDWSLCSSSCGNDGIQKRYRKCFSDQCLIEFDVDIKTCNRQRCPVQADYYTTLWKCYYWPPVHGQWSNWSTVNETFQNETTCPGKLSFATRQCDSPTPEYCGMYCGSSSIKIDIFPVDGGWSSWSGFSSCTLSCGSGTQYRTRACDNPASQYGGKHCEGYEREEKSCNTNPCPVDGGWSSWSGFSSCTLSCGSGTQYRTRACDNPASQYGGKHCEGYEREEKSCNINPCSAWSSWSCKHCSKTAIRTRTCHHGCPSKTTETKEMCQIESSCFPDKVISYNTGLWGSWRSWEYCPKGTWVVKLQTNIESHQGDGDDTALNAISLRCNDDVGATIKSGSTNWGTWQAESQKCINGFYGGMLKFESSQGSDDDDTSTNAIRLICRDDNQWYRSGEGGWGSWTQSTYCPAGYKIVGLQTQIESDQGSDDDTSLNGVRLLCRYFG
;
A
#
# COMPACT_ATOMS: atom_id res chain seq x y z
N LYS A 1 -61.68 -25.61 76.82
CA LYS A 1 -60.56 -24.72 76.41
C LYS A 1 -59.34 -25.09 77.24
N PHE A 2 -58.23 -25.43 76.58
CA PHE A 2 -56.99 -26.08 77.07
C PHE A 2 -57.18 -27.58 77.37
N PHE A 3 -56.71 -28.57 76.59
CA PHE A 3 -55.81 -28.63 75.43
C PHE A 3 -56.40 -29.63 74.41
N GLU A 4 -56.94 -29.11 73.32
CA GLU A 4 -56.88 -29.81 72.03
C GLU A 4 -55.43 -29.73 71.52
N THR A 5 -55.05 -30.65 70.63
CA THR A 5 -53.78 -30.73 69.87
C THR A 5 -52.62 -31.49 70.52
N TRP A 6 -52.78 -32.80 70.64
CA TRP A 6 -51.72 -33.72 70.19
C TRP A 6 -52.35 -34.69 69.18
N LYS A 7 -52.35 -34.25 67.92
CA LYS A 7 -52.61 -35.14 66.79
C LYS A 7 -51.43 -36.12 66.71
N PRO A 8 -51.63 -37.43 66.59
CA PRO A 8 -50.64 -38.25 65.92
C PRO A 8 -50.66 -37.77 64.45
N GLU A 9 -49.66 -37.00 64.06
CA GLU A 9 -49.31 -36.84 62.65
C GLU A 9 -48.83 -38.20 62.12
N TYR A 10 -49.77 -39.12 61.89
CA TYR A 10 -49.62 -40.18 60.90
C TYR A 10 -50.33 -39.73 59.62
N ASN A 11 -49.86 -38.62 59.07
CA ASN A 11 -49.96 -38.35 57.64
C ASN A 11 -48.57 -38.54 57.05
N ALA A 12 -48.05 -39.77 57.15
CA ALA A 12 -47.08 -40.21 56.16
C ALA A 12 -47.85 -40.34 54.84
N HIS A 13 -47.74 -39.30 54.01
CA HIS A 13 -47.98 -39.42 52.59
C HIS A 13 -47.10 -40.57 52.07
N GLN A 14 -47.72 -41.72 51.82
CA GLN A 14 -47.15 -42.76 50.97
C GLN A 14 -47.67 -42.53 49.56
N GLU A 15 -46.88 -41.85 48.75
CA GLU A 15 -46.85 -42.12 47.32
C GLU A 15 -46.03 -43.41 47.12
N THR A 16 -46.64 -44.42 46.53
CA THR A 16 -45.93 -45.61 46.02
C THR A 16 -46.40 -45.89 44.60
N LYS A 17 -45.44 -46.04 43.69
CA LYS A 17 -45.49 -47.00 42.57
C LYS A 17 -44.22 -47.84 42.73
N GLY A 18 -44.27 -49.10 43.15
CA GLY A 18 -44.77 -50.29 42.41
C GLY A 18 -43.64 -50.78 41.48
N ASN A 19 -43.17 -52.02 41.47
CA ASN A 19 -43.80 -53.30 41.82
C ASN A 19 -42.75 -54.44 41.74
N CYS A 20 -43.00 -55.59 42.38
CA CYS A 20 -42.62 -56.95 41.93
C CYS A 20 -43.50 -57.93 42.71
N ASP A 21 -44.14 -58.97 42.19
CA ASP A 21 -44.58 -59.33 40.83
C ASP A 21 -45.63 -60.44 41.04
N SER A 22 -46.64 -60.49 40.18
CA SER A 22 -47.54 -61.62 39.91
C SER A 22 -47.76 -62.69 41.01
N ALA A 23 -48.82 -62.53 41.81
CA ALA A 23 -49.93 -63.51 42.01
C ALA A 23 -50.74 -63.17 43.28
N GLY A 24 -51.78 -62.34 43.13
CA GLY A 24 -52.85 -62.11 44.10
C GLY A 24 -52.53 -61.08 45.19
N GLY A 25 -52.94 -59.82 45.13
CA GLY A 25 -53.84 -59.12 44.23
C GLY A 25 -54.20 -57.81 44.91
N ALA A 26 -54.01 -56.68 44.22
CA ALA A 26 -54.53 -55.33 44.48
C ALA A 26 -54.32 -54.67 45.87
N TRP A 27 -53.84 -55.35 46.90
CA TRP A 27 -53.77 -54.81 48.26
C TRP A 27 -52.34 -54.64 48.76
N SER A 28 -52.12 -53.63 49.60
CA SER A 28 -50.90 -53.49 50.39
C SER A 28 -50.77 -54.63 51.40
N ILE A 29 -49.56 -54.83 51.91
CA ILE A 29 -49.39 -55.59 53.15
C ILE A 29 -50.22 -54.95 54.28
N TRP A 30 -50.67 -55.78 55.22
CA TRP A 30 -51.38 -55.31 56.40
C TRP A 30 -50.45 -54.50 57.29
N SER A 31 -50.99 -53.42 57.89
CA SER A 31 -50.34 -52.76 59.01
C SER A 31 -50.23 -53.70 60.21
N ASP A 32 -49.37 -53.33 61.16
CA ASP A 32 -49.40 -53.92 62.50
C ASP A 32 -50.77 -53.71 63.16
N TRP A 33 -51.09 -54.59 64.11
CA TRP A 33 -52.30 -54.47 64.93
C TRP A 33 -52.20 -53.26 65.86
N SER A 34 -53.28 -52.49 65.98
CA SER A 34 -53.42 -51.45 67.00
C SER A 34 -53.28 -52.05 68.40
N LEU A 35 -52.98 -51.22 69.39
CA LEU A 35 -53.16 -51.61 70.79
C LEU A 35 -54.63 -51.99 71.05
N CYS A 36 -54.85 -52.84 72.06
CA CYS A 36 -56.19 -53.24 72.46
C CYS A 36 -56.98 -52.02 72.95
N SER A 37 -58.22 -51.84 72.47
CA SER A 37 -59.06 -50.69 72.84
C SER A 37 -59.45 -50.64 74.33
N SER A 38 -59.34 -51.77 75.04
CA SER A 38 -59.64 -51.89 76.47
C SER A 38 -58.48 -52.61 77.14
N SER A 39 -58.07 -52.19 78.33
CA SER A 39 -56.92 -52.77 79.06
C SER A 39 -57.23 -54.08 79.80
N CYS A 40 -58.51 -54.42 80.01
CA CYS A 40 -58.97 -55.69 80.57
C CYS A 40 -60.43 -55.96 80.16
N GLY A 41 -60.92 -57.20 80.36
CA GLY A 41 -62.29 -57.59 79.99
C GLY A 41 -62.41 -58.01 78.53
N ASN A 42 -63.48 -58.76 78.20
CA ASN A 42 -63.61 -59.46 76.91
C ASN A 42 -64.08 -58.57 75.73
N ASP A 43 -64.27 -57.28 75.96
CA ASP A 43 -64.85 -56.34 74.98
C ASP A 43 -63.78 -55.50 74.25
N GLY A 44 -62.50 -55.79 74.49
CA GLY A 44 -61.39 -55.13 73.81
C GLY A 44 -61.28 -55.51 72.33
N ILE A 45 -60.97 -54.54 71.48
CA ILE A 45 -60.84 -54.71 70.03
C ILE A 45 -59.48 -54.17 69.56
N GLN A 46 -58.80 -54.92 68.69
CA GLN A 46 -57.67 -54.44 67.88
C GLN A 46 -58.09 -54.32 66.42
N LYS A 47 -57.53 -53.33 65.72
CA LYS A 47 -57.75 -53.10 64.29
C LYS A 47 -56.42 -53.03 63.55
N ARG A 48 -56.40 -53.45 62.29
CA ARG A 48 -55.28 -53.23 61.35
C ARG A 48 -55.84 -52.86 59.99
N TYR A 49 -55.04 -52.21 59.16
CA TYR A 49 -55.46 -51.61 57.90
C TYR A 49 -54.59 -52.07 56.74
N ARG A 50 -55.15 -52.09 55.53
CA ARG A 50 -54.42 -52.23 54.27
C ARG A 50 -55.06 -51.32 53.23
N LYS A 51 -54.30 -50.92 52.22
CA LYS A 51 -54.80 -50.07 51.13
C LYS A 51 -54.96 -50.88 49.87
N CYS A 52 -56.02 -50.63 49.11
CA CYS A 52 -56.12 -51.16 47.77
C CYS A 52 -55.50 -50.19 46.76
N PHE A 53 -54.78 -50.75 45.79
CA PHE A 53 -54.13 -50.07 44.69
C PHE A 53 -54.84 -50.33 43.34
N SER A 54 -56.07 -50.85 43.37
CA SER A 54 -56.90 -51.15 42.20
C SER A 54 -58.36 -50.76 42.42
N ASP A 55 -59.03 -50.38 41.34
CA ASP A 55 -60.41 -49.89 41.30
C ASP A 55 -61.46 -51.01 41.55
N GLN A 56 -61.01 -52.26 41.69
CA GLN A 56 -61.84 -53.47 41.80
C GLN A 56 -62.00 -53.99 43.25
N CYS A 57 -61.51 -53.26 44.25
CA CYS A 57 -61.55 -53.68 45.65
C CYS A 57 -62.81 -53.20 46.39
N LEU A 58 -63.41 -54.09 47.18
CA LEU A 58 -64.48 -53.74 48.10
C LEU A 58 -63.89 -53.13 49.39
N ILE A 59 -64.33 -51.92 49.75
CA ILE A 59 -63.79 -51.13 50.88
C ILE A 59 -63.94 -51.89 52.21
N GLU A 60 -64.93 -52.76 52.36
CA GLU A 60 -65.16 -53.53 53.59
C GLU A 60 -64.02 -54.48 53.99
N PHE A 61 -63.04 -54.71 53.11
CA PHE A 61 -61.88 -55.57 53.38
C PHE A 61 -60.58 -54.79 53.63
N ASP A 62 -60.64 -53.47 53.79
CA ASP A 62 -59.49 -52.61 54.08
C ASP A 62 -59.12 -52.58 55.57
N VAL A 63 -60.03 -53.05 56.43
CA VAL A 63 -59.86 -53.14 57.88
C VAL A 63 -60.11 -54.57 58.35
N ASP A 64 -59.23 -55.06 59.21
CA ASP A 64 -59.40 -56.33 59.91
C ASP A 64 -59.48 -56.07 61.41
N ILE A 65 -60.38 -56.78 62.08
CA ILE A 65 -60.78 -56.53 63.46
C ILE A 65 -60.76 -57.85 64.23
N LYS A 66 -60.07 -57.87 65.36
CA LYS A 66 -60.08 -59.02 66.28
C LYS A 66 -60.31 -58.60 67.71
N THR A 67 -60.87 -59.50 68.51
CA THR A 67 -61.00 -59.29 69.96
C THR A 67 -59.66 -59.52 70.65
N CYS A 68 -59.44 -58.77 71.73
CA CYS A 68 -58.25 -58.83 72.57
C CYS A 68 -58.65 -58.81 74.04
N ASN A 69 -57.74 -59.25 74.91
CA ASN A 69 -57.92 -59.39 76.36
C ASN A 69 -59.03 -60.39 76.77
N ARG A 70 -58.66 -61.67 76.90
CA ARG A 70 -59.55 -62.74 77.41
C ARG A 70 -59.53 -62.90 78.94
N GLN A 71 -58.84 -62.02 79.66
CA GLN A 71 -58.73 -62.08 81.12
C GLN A 71 -59.83 -61.23 81.77
N ARG A 72 -60.53 -61.79 82.77
CA ARG A 72 -61.48 -61.02 83.59
C ARG A 72 -60.75 -59.87 84.28
N CYS A 73 -61.31 -58.67 84.21
CA CYS A 73 -60.81 -57.52 84.97
C CYS A 73 -60.74 -57.88 86.46
N PRO A 74 -59.66 -57.54 87.17
CA PRO A 74 -59.56 -57.80 88.60
C PRO A 74 -60.70 -57.05 89.32
N VAL A 75 -61.55 -57.81 90.01
CA VAL A 75 -62.58 -57.25 90.89
C VAL A 75 -61.87 -56.78 92.16
N GLN A 76 -62.01 -55.48 92.45
CA GLN A 76 -61.65 -54.76 93.68
C GLN A 76 -60.64 -55.44 94.63
N ALA A 77 -59.38 -55.02 94.52
CA ALA A 77 -58.55 -54.75 95.68
C ALA A 77 -57.69 -53.51 95.41
N ASP A 78 -57.76 -52.55 96.34
CA ASP A 78 -56.88 -51.39 96.53
C ASP A 78 -56.98 -50.21 95.55
N TYR A 79 -58.17 -49.61 95.53
CA TYR A 79 -58.53 -48.37 94.82
C TYR A 79 -57.91 -47.07 95.41
N TYR A 80 -57.32 -47.09 96.61
CA TYR A 80 -56.98 -45.84 97.31
C TYR A 80 -55.51 -45.41 97.30
N THR A 81 -54.56 -46.22 96.83
CA THR A 81 -53.13 -45.82 96.79
C THR A 81 -52.66 -45.42 95.39
N THR A 82 -53.30 -45.92 94.32
CA THR A 82 -52.86 -45.71 92.93
C THR A 82 -53.48 -44.46 92.30
N LEU A 83 -54.73 -44.12 92.63
CA LEU A 83 -55.45 -42.96 92.04
C LEU A 83 -54.96 -41.60 92.53
N TRP A 84 -54.53 -41.50 93.79
CA TRP A 84 -54.06 -40.23 94.36
C TRP A 84 -52.79 -39.72 93.66
N LYS A 85 -51.93 -40.63 93.21
CA LYS A 85 -50.70 -40.29 92.48
C LYS A 85 -51.01 -39.72 91.09
N CYS A 86 -52.06 -40.18 90.40
CA CYS A 86 -52.38 -39.74 89.04
C CYS A 86 -53.18 -38.43 88.96
N TYR A 87 -53.74 -37.93 90.06
CA TYR A 87 -54.53 -36.68 90.08
C TYR A 87 -53.69 -35.41 90.30
N TYR A 88 -52.52 -35.54 90.94
CA TYR A 88 -51.68 -34.40 91.34
C TYR A 88 -50.37 -34.26 90.56
N TRP A 89 -49.95 -35.29 89.81
CA TRP A 89 -48.67 -35.31 89.10
C TRP A 89 -48.89 -35.60 87.61
N PRO A 90 -48.18 -34.92 86.69
CA PRO A 90 -48.28 -35.19 85.26
C PRO A 90 -47.85 -36.63 84.93
N PRO A 91 -48.56 -37.35 84.04
CA PRO A 91 -48.17 -38.69 83.62
C PRO A 91 -46.82 -38.68 82.89
N VAL A 92 -45.91 -39.58 83.31
CA VAL A 92 -44.60 -39.75 82.66
C VAL A 92 -44.67 -40.96 81.73
N HIS A 93 -44.80 -40.70 80.43
CA HIS A 93 -44.82 -41.73 79.39
C HIS A 93 -43.41 -42.23 79.07
N GLY A 94 -43.29 -43.50 78.64
CA GLY A 94 -42.02 -44.02 78.12
C GLY A 94 -41.51 -43.18 76.95
N GLN A 95 -40.26 -42.72 77.02
CA GLN A 95 -39.64 -41.90 75.98
C GLN A 95 -38.80 -42.76 75.03
N TRP A 96 -38.89 -42.47 73.74
CA TRP A 96 -38.04 -43.06 72.71
C TRP A 96 -36.73 -42.28 72.62
N SER A 97 -35.59 -42.98 72.45
CA SER A 97 -34.34 -42.33 72.06
C SER A 97 -34.48 -41.66 70.69
N ASN A 98 -33.54 -40.77 70.38
CA ASN A 98 -33.34 -40.32 69.00
C ASN A 98 -33.08 -41.51 68.08
N TRP A 99 -33.49 -41.38 66.82
CA TRP A 99 -33.15 -42.37 65.79
C TRP A 99 -31.64 -42.52 65.67
N SER A 100 -31.18 -43.77 65.54
CA SER A 100 -29.81 -44.06 65.17
C SER A 100 -29.48 -43.40 63.82
N THR A 101 -28.20 -43.11 63.59
CA THR A 101 -27.74 -42.85 62.22
C THR A 101 -28.15 -44.00 61.32
N VAL A 102 -28.46 -43.70 60.06
CA VAL A 102 -28.87 -44.72 59.10
C VAL A 102 -27.72 -45.69 58.91
N ASN A 103 -27.96 -46.95 59.28
CA ASN A 103 -26.96 -48.01 59.14
C ASN A 103 -27.27 -48.80 57.86
N GLU A 104 -26.22 -49.09 57.09
CA GLU A 104 -26.31 -49.94 55.92
C GLU A 104 -26.06 -51.39 56.33
N THR A 105 -26.97 -52.30 56.00
CA THR A 105 -26.69 -53.74 56.07
C THR A 105 -26.84 -54.39 54.71
N PHE A 106 -25.92 -55.30 54.42
CA PHE A 106 -26.01 -56.18 53.27
C PHE A 106 -26.86 -57.39 53.68
N GLN A 107 -28.12 -57.46 53.24
CA GLN A 107 -28.87 -58.71 53.35
C GLN A 107 -28.68 -59.53 52.07
N ASN A 108 -28.09 -60.70 52.24
CA ASN A 108 -28.01 -61.73 51.22
C ASN A 108 -29.11 -62.75 51.55
N GLU A 109 -30.30 -62.60 50.97
CA GLU A 109 -31.34 -63.64 50.93
C GLU A 109 -32.50 -63.18 50.01
N THR A 110 -32.54 -63.76 48.81
CA THR A 110 -33.69 -64.11 47.95
C THR A 110 -34.91 -63.19 47.75
N THR A 111 -35.00 -61.99 48.32
CA THR A 111 -36.25 -61.17 48.25
C THR A 111 -36.10 -59.68 47.96
N CYS A 112 -34.92 -59.16 47.61
CA CYS A 112 -34.71 -57.92 46.82
C CYS A 112 -33.20 -57.63 46.70
N PRO A 113 -32.62 -57.42 45.50
CA PRO A 113 -31.23 -56.99 45.39
C PRO A 113 -31.11 -55.49 45.70
N GLY A 114 -30.61 -55.15 46.89
CA GLY A 114 -30.31 -53.76 47.27
C GLY A 114 -29.84 -53.63 48.71
N LYS A 115 -28.98 -52.63 49.00
CA LYS A 115 -28.62 -52.24 50.36
C LYS A 115 -29.87 -51.72 51.06
N LEU A 116 -30.46 -52.51 51.95
CA LEU A 116 -31.51 -52.02 52.83
C LEU A 116 -30.86 -51.22 53.95
N SER A 117 -31.16 -49.93 53.93
CA SER A 117 -30.81 -49.01 55.01
C SER A 117 -31.88 -49.11 56.09
N PHE A 118 -31.52 -48.97 57.36
CA PHE A 118 -32.52 -48.90 58.42
C PHE A 118 -32.10 -47.95 59.52
N ALA A 119 -33.09 -47.41 60.22
CA ALA A 119 -32.89 -46.69 61.47
C ALA A 119 -33.60 -47.45 62.59
N THR A 120 -32.96 -47.47 63.76
CA THR A 120 -33.53 -48.03 64.98
C THR A 120 -33.58 -46.97 66.05
N ARG A 121 -34.57 -47.05 66.94
CA ARG A 121 -34.53 -46.34 68.21
C ARG A 121 -35.02 -47.25 69.32
N GLN A 122 -34.45 -47.08 70.49
CA GLN A 122 -34.82 -47.84 71.67
C GLN A 122 -35.88 -47.08 72.46
N CYS A 123 -36.72 -47.79 73.18
CA CYS A 123 -37.49 -47.13 74.22
C CYS A 123 -36.61 -47.08 75.47
N ASP A 124 -36.14 -45.89 75.83
CA ASP A 124 -35.19 -45.67 76.93
C ASP A 124 -35.85 -45.83 78.32
N SER A 125 -37.08 -46.35 78.33
CA SER A 125 -37.89 -46.84 79.46
C SER A 125 -37.38 -46.45 80.85
N PRO A 126 -37.68 -45.24 81.37
CA PRO A 126 -38.02 -45.19 82.78
C PRO A 126 -39.34 -45.93 83.00
N THR A 127 -39.48 -46.59 84.14
CA THR A 127 -40.76 -47.17 84.59
C THR A 127 -41.84 -46.08 84.55
N PRO A 128 -43.01 -46.31 83.91
CA PRO A 128 -44.05 -45.29 83.84
C PRO A 128 -44.51 -44.87 85.24
N GLU A 129 -44.48 -43.57 85.51
CA GLU A 129 -44.97 -43.00 86.75
C GLU A 129 -46.30 -42.27 86.51
N TYR A 130 -47.14 -42.18 87.55
CA TYR A 130 -48.38 -41.39 87.54
C TYR A 130 -49.34 -41.73 86.38
N CYS A 131 -49.58 -43.03 86.16
CA CYS A 131 -50.45 -43.56 85.10
C CYS A 131 -49.93 -43.38 83.66
N GLY A 132 -48.63 -43.12 83.47
CA GLY A 132 -48.00 -43.14 82.14
C GLY A 132 -48.12 -44.50 81.44
N MET A 133 -48.21 -44.48 80.11
CA MET A 133 -48.28 -45.70 79.29
C MET A 133 -46.88 -46.22 78.93
N TYR A 134 -46.72 -47.55 78.91
CA TYR A 134 -45.51 -48.22 78.42
C TYR A 134 -45.37 -48.05 76.90
N CYS A 135 -44.13 -48.00 76.42
CA CYS A 135 -43.83 -48.31 75.03
C CYS A 135 -44.28 -49.74 74.72
N GLY A 136 -45.03 -49.96 73.63
CA GLY A 136 -45.54 -51.29 73.28
C GLY A 136 -44.48 -52.31 72.84
N SER A 137 -43.22 -51.91 72.69
CA SER A 137 -42.05 -52.73 72.31
C SER A 137 -40.77 -52.13 72.90
N SER A 138 -39.70 -52.93 73.08
CA SER A 138 -38.37 -52.48 73.54
C SER A 138 -37.60 -51.67 72.49
N SER A 139 -37.85 -51.93 71.21
CA SER A 139 -37.26 -51.18 70.09
C SER A 139 -38.20 -51.15 68.89
N ILE A 140 -38.02 -50.14 68.03
CA ILE A 140 -38.66 -50.07 66.71
C ILE A 140 -37.56 -49.94 65.66
N LYS A 141 -37.68 -50.75 64.60
CA LYS A 141 -36.86 -50.68 63.38
C LYS A 141 -37.75 -50.19 62.25
N ILE A 142 -37.26 -49.20 61.50
CA ILE A 142 -37.87 -48.79 60.23
C ILE A 142 -36.91 -49.12 59.10
N ASP A 143 -37.41 -49.80 58.09
CA ASP A 143 -36.66 -50.03 56.85
C ASP A 143 -36.76 -48.79 55.96
N ILE A 144 -35.62 -48.36 55.44
CA ILE A 144 -35.43 -47.20 54.58
C ILE A 144 -35.05 -47.71 53.19
N PHE A 145 -35.91 -47.44 52.22
CA PHE A 145 -35.70 -47.89 50.85
C PHE A 145 -34.71 -46.98 50.11
N PRO A 146 -33.84 -47.55 49.23
CA PRO A 146 -33.01 -46.77 48.33
C PRO A 146 -33.85 -45.80 47.50
N VAL A 147 -33.36 -44.57 47.36
CA VAL A 147 -33.95 -43.58 46.46
C VAL A 147 -32.98 -43.40 45.31
N ASP A 148 -33.38 -43.88 44.13
CA ASP A 148 -32.61 -43.69 42.90
C ASP A 148 -32.61 -42.21 42.48
N GLY A 149 -31.47 -41.76 41.97
CA GLY A 149 -31.30 -40.39 41.51
C GLY A 149 -32.13 -40.10 40.27
N GLY A 150 -32.82 -38.96 40.26
CA GLY A 150 -33.55 -38.42 39.12
C GLY A 150 -32.89 -37.16 38.58
N TRP A 151 -32.87 -37.03 37.25
CA TRP A 151 -32.39 -35.82 36.58
C TRP A 151 -33.32 -34.63 36.86
N SER A 152 -32.75 -33.48 37.21
CA SER A 152 -33.46 -32.20 37.08
C SER A 152 -33.69 -31.84 35.62
N SER A 153 -34.61 -30.90 35.39
CA SER A 153 -34.81 -30.32 34.07
C SER A 153 -33.51 -29.74 33.54
N TRP A 154 -33.26 -29.92 32.24
CA TRP A 154 -32.15 -29.27 31.57
C TRP A 154 -32.19 -27.75 31.75
N SER A 155 -31.02 -27.14 31.95
CA SER A 155 -30.86 -25.70 31.80
C SER A 155 -31.19 -25.26 30.36
N GLY A 156 -31.37 -23.95 30.17
CA GLY A 156 -31.24 -23.37 28.83
C GLY A 156 -29.86 -23.63 28.24
N PHE A 157 -29.75 -23.61 26.91
CA PHE A 157 -28.44 -23.59 26.26
C PHE A 157 -27.70 -22.29 26.55
N SER A 158 -26.38 -22.37 26.69
CA SER A 158 -25.49 -21.22 26.73
C SER A 158 -25.57 -20.40 25.44
N SER A 159 -25.02 -19.19 25.48
CA SER A 159 -24.67 -18.51 24.22
C SER A 159 -23.70 -19.36 23.41
N CYS A 160 -23.79 -19.25 22.08
CA CYS A 160 -22.88 -19.93 21.17
C CYS A 160 -21.46 -19.36 21.34
N THR A 161 -20.44 -20.23 21.34
CA THR A 161 -19.03 -19.81 21.50
C THR A 161 -18.53 -18.92 20.36
N LEU A 162 -19.08 -19.07 19.16
CA LEU A 162 -18.75 -18.29 17.98
C LEU A 162 -20.01 -17.68 17.38
N SER A 163 -19.91 -16.48 16.82
CA SER A 163 -21.01 -15.85 16.07
C SER A 163 -21.16 -16.41 14.65
N CYS A 164 -20.13 -17.06 14.11
CA CYS A 164 -20.08 -17.71 12.79
C CYS A 164 -18.96 -18.78 12.78
N GLY A 165 -18.89 -19.61 11.75
CA GLY A 165 -17.79 -20.56 11.58
C GLY A 165 -17.88 -21.81 12.45
N SER A 166 -19.09 -22.23 12.83
CA SER A 166 -19.39 -23.42 13.63
C SER A 166 -18.92 -23.33 15.08
N GLY A 167 -19.67 -22.58 15.88
CA GLY A 167 -19.54 -22.58 17.33
C GLY A 167 -20.27 -23.75 18.00
N THR A 168 -20.14 -23.83 19.32
CA THR A 168 -20.78 -24.83 20.17
C THR A 168 -21.54 -24.12 21.29
N GLN A 169 -22.70 -24.64 21.67
CA GLN A 169 -23.45 -24.24 22.86
C GLN A 169 -23.67 -25.48 23.73
N TYR A 170 -23.76 -25.27 25.04
CA TYR A 170 -23.93 -26.36 26.01
C TYR A 170 -25.12 -26.10 26.93
N ARG A 171 -25.74 -27.17 27.40
CA ARG A 171 -26.71 -27.13 28.51
C ARG A 171 -26.37 -28.21 29.52
N THR A 172 -26.80 -28.01 30.77
CA THR A 172 -26.48 -28.90 31.88
C THR A 172 -27.71 -29.28 32.67
N ARG A 173 -27.67 -30.40 33.35
CA ARG A 173 -28.67 -30.87 34.32
C ARG A 173 -27.95 -31.52 35.51
N ALA A 174 -28.60 -31.56 36.66
CA ALA A 174 -28.05 -32.18 37.86
C ALA A 174 -28.85 -33.45 38.24
N CYS A 175 -28.20 -34.39 38.92
CA CYS A 175 -28.85 -35.60 39.44
C CYS A 175 -29.35 -35.35 40.86
N ASP A 176 -30.34 -34.47 40.99
CA ASP A 176 -30.81 -33.92 42.27
C ASP A 176 -32.34 -33.89 42.41
N ASN A 177 -33.08 -34.45 41.44
CA ASN A 177 -34.54 -34.43 41.42
C ASN A 177 -35.17 -35.84 41.27
N PRO A 178 -35.13 -36.70 42.32
CA PRO A 178 -34.48 -36.49 43.61
C PRO A 178 -32.98 -36.85 43.58
N ALA A 179 -32.20 -36.40 44.56
CA ALA A 179 -30.82 -36.86 44.73
C ALA A 179 -30.80 -38.34 45.19
N SER A 180 -29.80 -39.10 44.75
CA SER A 180 -29.63 -40.50 45.17
C SER A 180 -29.37 -40.60 46.68
N GLN A 181 -30.15 -41.40 47.40
CA GLN A 181 -30.02 -41.60 48.85
C GLN A 181 -30.05 -43.08 49.22
N TYR A 182 -29.47 -43.42 50.38
CA TYR A 182 -29.57 -44.74 51.00
C TYR A 182 -29.10 -45.90 50.11
N GLY A 183 -28.07 -45.66 49.30
CA GLY A 183 -27.53 -46.65 48.35
C GLY A 183 -28.29 -46.79 47.04
N GLY A 184 -29.20 -45.86 46.72
CA GLY A 184 -29.85 -45.76 45.41
C GLY A 184 -28.87 -45.45 44.28
N LYS A 185 -29.24 -45.80 43.05
CA LYS A 185 -28.40 -45.61 41.87
C LYS A 185 -28.23 -44.13 41.52
N HIS A 186 -27.06 -43.76 41.02
CA HIS A 186 -26.87 -42.45 40.41
C HIS A 186 -27.54 -42.40 39.02
N CYS A 187 -27.85 -41.20 38.53
CA CYS A 187 -28.52 -41.03 37.25
C CYS A 187 -27.68 -41.57 36.08
N GLU A 188 -28.31 -42.31 35.17
CA GLU A 188 -27.66 -42.78 33.94
C GLU A 188 -27.74 -41.72 32.83
N GLY A 189 -26.61 -41.47 32.16
CA GLY A 189 -26.46 -40.50 31.07
C GLY A 189 -25.53 -39.32 31.41
N TYR A 190 -25.42 -38.35 30.50
CA TYR A 190 -24.53 -37.20 30.66
C TYR A 190 -25.21 -36.04 31.39
N GLU A 191 -24.43 -35.36 32.25
CA GLU A 191 -24.80 -34.11 32.94
C GLU A 191 -24.74 -32.88 32.01
N ARG A 192 -23.98 -32.99 30.91
CA ARG A 192 -23.76 -31.94 29.91
C ARG A 192 -24.13 -32.46 28.53
N GLU A 193 -24.84 -31.64 27.77
CA GLU A 193 -25.09 -31.86 26.35
C GLU A 193 -24.51 -30.70 25.55
N GLU A 194 -23.90 -31.02 24.40
CA GLU A 194 -23.34 -30.04 23.47
C GLU A 194 -24.08 -30.08 22.13
N LYS A 195 -24.23 -28.91 21.52
CA LYS A 195 -24.88 -28.76 20.22
C LYS A 195 -24.15 -27.73 19.38
N SER A 196 -23.94 -28.02 18.11
CA SER A 196 -23.39 -27.05 17.15
C SER A 196 -24.37 -25.90 16.92
N CYS A 197 -23.81 -24.69 16.79
CA CYS A 197 -24.56 -23.46 16.52
C CYS A 197 -23.75 -22.55 15.59
N ASN A 198 -24.42 -21.59 14.95
CA ASN A 198 -23.79 -20.60 14.08
C ASN A 198 -22.85 -21.23 13.03
N THR A 199 -23.33 -22.27 12.35
CA THR A 199 -22.60 -23.02 11.32
C THR A 199 -22.47 -22.25 10.00
N ASN A 200 -23.06 -21.07 9.90
CA ASN A 200 -22.88 -20.21 8.75
C ASN A 200 -21.40 -19.78 8.66
N PRO A 201 -20.80 -19.78 7.45
CA PRO A 201 -19.46 -19.28 7.25
C PRO A 201 -19.29 -17.84 7.75
N CYS A 202 -18.11 -17.52 8.26
CA CYS A 202 -17.80 -16.14 8.66
C CYS A 202 -17.61 -15.23 7.45
N PRO A 203 -17.96 -13.95 7.56
CA PRO A 203 -17.59 -12.95 6.56
C PRO A 203 -16.09 -12.97 6.30
N VAL A 204 -15.70 -13.04 5.02
CA VAL A 204 -14.31 -12.88 4.58
C VAL A 204 -14.22 -11.56 3.87
N ASP A 205 -13.50 -10.61 4.48
CA ASP A 205 -13.27 -9.30 3.88
C ASP A 205 -12.33 -9.43 2.67
N GLY A 206 -12.60 -8.64 1.64
CA GLY A 206 -11.82 -8.62 0.41
C GLY A 206 -10.43 -8.03 0.61
N GLY A 207 -9.43 -8.67 0.03
CA GLY A 207 -8.05 -8.19 -0.04
C GLY A 207 -7.63 -7.88 -1.47
N TRP A 208 -6.88 -6.77 -1.64
CA TRP A 208 -6.31 -6.40 -2.92
C TRP A 208 -5.21 -7.40 -3.34
N SER A 209 -5.22 -7.84 -4.60
CA SER A 209 -4.04 -8.42 -5.22
C SER A 209 -2.93 -7.38 -5.41
N SER A 210 -1.73 -7.87 -5.75
CA SER A 210 -0.63 -6.99 -6.13
C SER A 210 -1.00 -6.17 -7.36
N TRP A 211 -0.58 -4.91 -7.38
CA TRP A 211 -0.73 -4.07 -8.57
C TRP A 211 -0.07 -4.71 -9.79
N SER A 212 -0.72 -4.59 -10.95
CA SER A 212 -0.06 -4.82 -12.23
C SER A 212 1.11 -3.84 -12.42
N GLY A 213 1.97 -4.14 -13.40
CA GLY A 213 2.83 -3.10 -13.97
C GLY A 213 1.99 -1.97 -14.57
N PHE A 214 2.55 -0.77 -14.69
CA PHE A 214 1.93 0.30 -15.47
C PHE A 214 1.85 -0.10 -16.93
N SER A 215 0.74 0.26 -17.58
CA SER A 215 0.58 0.21 -19.03
C SER A 215 1.63 1.07 -19.72
N SER A 216 1.81 0.86 -21.03
CA SER A 216 2.49 1.87 -21.84
C SER A 216 1.75 3.21 -21.76
N CYS A 217 2.49 4.30 -21.88
CA CYS A 217 1.91 5.65 -21.88
C CYS A 217 0.99 5.83 -23.11
N THR A 218 -0.19 6.44 -22.92
CA THR A 218 -1.15 6.67 -24.02
C THR A 218 -0.60 7.57 -25.12
N LEU A 219 0.34 8.47 -24.77
CA LEU A 219 0.99 9.39 -25.69
C LEU A 219 2.50 9.31 -25.54
N SER A 220 3.25 9.44 -26.64
CA SER A 220 4.72 9.53 -26.62
C SER A 220 5.25 10.89 -26.19
N CYS A 221 4.40 11.93 -26.20
CA CYS A 221 4.68 13.31 -25.78
C CYS A 221 3.36 14.03 -25.49
N GLY A 222 3.42 15.25 -24.96
CA GLY A 222 2.25 16.11 -24.83
C GLY A 222 1.29 15.68 -23.72
N SER A 223 1.82 15.12 -22.63
CA SER A 223 1.08 14.71 -21.43
C SER A 223 0.15 13.52 -21.68
N GLY A 224 0.75 12.34 -21.85
CA GLY A 224 0.03 11.07 -21.81
C GLY A 224 -0.31 10.61 -20.39
N THR A 225 -1.08 9.54 -20.31
CA THR A 225 -1.45 8.87 -19.07
C THR A 225 -1.09 7.39 -19.18
N GLN A 226 -0.59 6.82 -18.10
CA GLN A 226 -0.43 5.37 -17.94
C GLN A 226 -1.28 4.93 -16.76
N TYR A 227 -1.76 3.71 -16.79
CA TYR A 227 -2.59 3.15 -15.72
C TYR A 227 -2.06 1.79 -15.28
N ARG A 228 -2.28 1.46 -14.01
CA ARG A 228 -2.12 0.10 -13.48
C ARG A 228 -3.40 -0.33 -12.79
N THR A 229 -3.63 -1.63 -12.71
CA THR A 229 -4.84 -2.20 -12.12
C THR A 229 -4.50 -3.26 -11.08
N ARG A 230 -5.42 -3.50 -10.17
CA ARG A 230 -5.41 -4.59 -9.20
C ARG A 230 -6.83 -5.10 -9.03
N ALA A 231 -6.99 -6.34 -8.58
CA ALA A 231 -8.30 -6.95 -8.33
C ALA A 231 -8.53 -7.18 -6.84
N CYS A 232 -9.79 -7.13 -6.40
CA CYS A 232 -10.18 -7.46 -5.03
C CYS A 232 -10.43 -8.96 -4.91
N ASP A 233 -9.38 -9.76 -5.09
CA ASP A 233 -9.45 -11.21 -5.22
C ASP A 233 -8.42 -11.97 -4.36
N ASN A 234 -7.66 -11.27 -3.51
CA ASN A 234 -6.61 -11.87 -2.67
C ASN A 234 -6.77 -11.53 -1.17
N PRO A 235 -7.78 -12.09 -0.48
CA PRO A 235 -8.84 -12.97 -1.00
C PRO A 235 -10.05 -12.20 -1.57
N ALA A 236 -10.91 -12.85 -2.34
CA ALA A 236 -12.19 -12.26 -2.74
C ALA A 236 -13.14 -12.16 -1.52
N SER A 237 -13.95 -11.10 -1.46
CA SER A 237 -14.94 -10.93 -0.40
C SER A 237 -16.01 -12.04 -0.47
N GLN A 238 -16.27 -12.73 0.64
CA GLN A 238 -17.23 -13.83 0.72
C GLN A 238 -18.13 -13.69 1.96
N TYR A 239 -19.30 -14.34 1.92
CA TYR A 239 -20.20 -14.48 3.07
C TYR A 239 -20.60 -13.16 3.74
N GLY A 240 -20.76 -12.09 2.95
CA GLY A 240 -21.11 -10.75 3.46
C GLY A 240 -19.93 -9.94 4.01
N GLY A 241 -18.70 -10.37 3.78
CA GLY A 241 -17.50 -9.59 4.07
C GLY A 241 -17.41 -8.33 3.23
N LYS A 242 -16.67 -7.35 3.73
CA LYS A 242 -16.52 -6.03 3.09
C LYS A 242 -15.77 -6.15 1.78
N HIS A 243 -16.16 -5.34 0.80
CA HIS A 243 -15.36 -5.17 -0.41
C HIS A 243 -14.09 -4.36 -0.10
N CYS A 244 -13.07 -4.48 -0.94
CA CYS A 244 -11.82 -3.76 -0.77
C CYS A 244 -12.02 -2.24 -0.80
N GLU A 245 -11.41 -1.53 0.15
CA GLU A 245 -11.45 -0.07 0.19
C GLU A 245 -10.38 0.53 -0.73
N GLY A 246 -10.77 1.54 -1.53
CA GLY A 246 -9.92 2.23 -2.50
C GLY A 246 -10.21 1.87 -3.96
N TYR A 247 -9.36 2.34 -4.87
CA TYR A 247 -9.55 2.17 -6.31
C TYR A 247 -8.86 0.92 -6.88
N GLU A 248 -9.52 0.27 -7.84
CA GLU A 248 -9.00 -0.85 -8.64
C GLU A 248 -8.00 -0.41 -9.71
N ARG A 249 -8.06 0.87 -10.10
CA ARG A 249 -7.24 1.50 -11.13
C ARG A 249 -6.52 2.72 -10.55
N GLU A 250 -5.23 2.83 -10.82
CA GLU A 250 -4.44 4.02 -10.53
C GLU A 250 -3.92 4.59 -11.85
N GLU A 251 -4.01 5.92 -11.99
CA GLU A 251 -3.55 6.66 -13.17
C GLU A 251 -2.40 7.58 -12.79
N LYS A 252 -1.43 7.70 -13.71
CA LYS A 252 -0.26 8.56 -13.55
C LYS A 252 0.07 9.24 -14.87
N SER A 253 0.35 10.53 -14.83
CA SER A 253 0.84 11.26 -15.99
C SER A 253 2.23 10.76 -16.42
N CYS A 254 2.44 10.70 -17.73
CA CYS A 254 3.69 10.31 -18.36
C CYS A 254 3.93 11.15 -19.61
N ASN A 255 5.19 11.24 -20.05
CA ASN A 255 5.57 11.95 -21.28
C ASN A 255 5.03 13.40 -21.36
N ILE A 256 5.20 14.16 -20.27
CA ILE A 256 4.72 15.56 -20.14
C ILE A 256 5.45 16.57 -21.03
N ASN A 257 6.53 16.16 -21.69
CA ASN A 257 7.27 17.03 -22.58
C ASN A 257 6.39 17.43 -23.77
N PRO A 258 6.30 18.71 -24.13
CA PRO A 258 5.48 19.16 -25.24
C PRO A 258 5.84 18.42 -26.52
N CYS A 259 4.83 17.97 -27.25
CA CYS A 259 5.05 17.46 -28.60
C CYS A 259 5.53 18.61 -29.48
N SER A 260 6.80 18.57 -29.90
CA SER A 260 7.31 19.50 -30.92
C SER A 260 6.66 19.13 -32.27
N ALA A 261 5.57 19.82 -32.62
CA ALA A 261 4.77 19.49 -33.80
C ALA A 261 5.54 19.67 -35.12
N TRP A 262 6.62 20.45 -35.14
CA TRP A 262 7.45 20.67 -36.33
C TRP A 262 8.90 20.82 -35.94
N SER A 263 9.80 20.21 -36.69
CA SER A 263 11.23 20.55 -36.63
C SER A 263 11.42 22.02 -36.99
N SER A 264 12.50 22.64 -36.47
CA SER A 264 12.95 23.94 -36.97
C SER A 264 13.16 23.88 -38.49
N TRP A 265 12.90 24.99 -39.18
CA TRP A 265 13.16 25.10 -40.62
C TRP A 265 14.66 24.88 -40.90
N SER A 266 14.97 24.00 -41.85
CA SER A 266 16.34 23.78 -42.32
C SER A 266 16.43 24.06 -43.83
N CYS A 267 17.43 24.84 -44.24
CA CYS A 267 17.77 25.03 -45.66
C CYS A 267 18.75 23.91 -46.05
N LYS A 268 18.46 23.15 -47.12
CA LYS A 268 19.28 21.99 -47.45
C LYS A 268 20.67 22.34 -48.00
N HIS A 269 20.86 23.52 -48.62
CA HIS A 269 22.16 24.06 -49.06
C HIS A 269 22.02 25.59 -49.27
N CYS A 270 23.08 26.40 -49.06
CA CYS A 270 23.06 27.82 -49.43
C CYS A 270 23.08 27.94 -50.97
N SER A 271 21.90 28.07 -51.57
CA SER A 271 21.71 28.31 -53.02
C SER A 271 20.66 29.40 -53.20
N LYS A 272 20.74 30.15 -54.31
CA LYS A 272 19.79 31.20 -54.70
C LYS A 272 18.34 30.69 -54.84
N THR A 273 18.13 29.37 -54.83
CA THR A 273 16.84 28.66 -54.94
C THR A 273 16.58 27.65 -53.81
N ALA A 274 17.14 27.85 -52.62
CA ALA A 274 17.00 26.88 -51.54
C ALA A 274 15.57 26.83 -50.96
N ILE A 275 14.97 25.64 -51.01
CA ILE A 275 13.71 25.29 -50.34
C ILE A 275 14.03 25.00 -48.87
N ARG A 276 13.39 25.71 -47.95
CA ARG A 276 13.43 25.32 -46.53
C ARG A 276 12.44 24.20 -46.28
N THR A 277 12.88 23.16 -45.57
CA THR A 277 12.08 21.99 -45.25
C THR A 277 11.91 21.88 -43.74
N ARG A 278 10.73 21.48 -43.29
CA ARG A 278 10.49 21.03 -41.91
C ARG A 278 9.67 19.75 -41.90
N THR A 279 9.99 18.86 -40.96
CA THR A 279 9.33 17.56 -40.80
C THR A 279 8.51 17.57 -39.53
N CYS A 280 7.33 16.97 -39.61
CA CYS A 280 6.49 16.76 -38.45
C CYS A 280 6.74 15.33 -37.93
N HIS A 281 7.06 15.20 -36.64
CA HIS A 281 7.44 13.93 -36.03
C HIS A 281 6.26 13.26 -35.30
N HIS A 282 5.33 14.04 -34.73
CA HIS A 282 4.18 13.53 -33.96
C HIS A 282 2.93 14.41 -34.12
N GLY A 283 1.75 13.80 -34.35
CA GLY A 283 0.46 14.49 -34.42
C GLY A 283 0.11 15.15 -35.77
N CYS A 284 0.72 14.70 -36.86
CA CYS A 284 0.62 15.37 -38.16
C CYS A 284 -0.69 15.06 -38.90
N PRO A 285 -1.31 16.05 -39.59
CA PRO A 285 -2.27 15.77 -40.65
C PRO A 285 -1.58 15.05 -41.82
N SER A 286 -2.32 14.62 -42.85
CA SER A 286 -1.86 13.73 -43.95
C SER A 286 -0.56 14.11 -44.70
N LYS A 287 0.02 15.29 -44.44
CA LYS A 287 1.33 15.74 -44.94
C LYS A 287 2.36 15.77 -43.80
N THR A 288 3.40 14.95 -43.92
CA THR A 288 4.49 14.78 -42.93
C THR A 288 5.68 15.73 -43.15
N THR A 289 5.70 16.45 -44.28
CA THR A 289 6.78 17.36 -44.67
C THR A 289 6.20 18.64 -45.28
N GLU A 290 6.74 19.79 -44.89
CA GLU A 290 6.41 21.09 -45.47
C GLU A 290 7.63 21.76 -46.11
N THR A 291 7.41 22.31 -47.30
CA THR A 291 8.41 23.03 -48.10
C THR A 291 7.92 24.44 -48.39
N LYS A 292 8.79 25.46 -48.20
CA LYS A 292 8.49 26.85 -48.57
C LYS A 292 9.70 27.51 -49.24
N GLU A 293 9.46 28.30 -50.28
CA GLU A 293 10.50 29.04 -51.01
C GLU A 293 10.81 30.38 -50.34
N MET A 294 11.60 30.41 -49.26
CA MET A 294 12.22 31.65 -48.77
C MET A 294 13.43 31.28 -47.88
N CYS A 295 14.57 30.90 -48.47
CA CYS A 295 15.87 31.17 -47.84
C CYS A 295 16.29 32.55 -48.38
N GLN A 296 16.05 33.62 -47.62
CA GLN A 296 16.67 34.91 -47.91
C GLN A 296 18.19 34.70 -47.79
N ILE A 297 18.98 35.22 -48.73
CA ILE A 297 20.45 35.15 -48.65
C ILE A 297 20.86 36.02 -47.46
N GLU A 298 20.92 35.41 -46.28
CA GLU A 298 21.54 36.06 -45.13
C GLU A 298 23.05 36.10 -45.37
N SER A 299 23.66 37.23 -45.05
CA SER A 299 25.10 37.46 -45.08
C SER A 299 25.92 36.44 -44.27
N SER A 300 25.26 35.61 -43.46
CA SER A 300 25.82 34.51 -42.68
C SER A 300 26.31 33.31 -43.50
N CYS A 301 25.80 33.08 -44.73
CA CYS A 301 26.20 31.94 -45.57
C CYS A 301 27.59 32.09 -46.20
N PHE A 302 28.00 33.32 -46.52
CA PHE A 302 29.26 33.61 -47.24
C PHE A 302 29.99 34.77 -46.56
N PRO A 303 30.64 34.54 -45.40
CA PRO A 303 31.35 35.59 -44.71
C PRO A 303 32.49 36.14 -45.59
N ASP A 304 32.75 37.44 -45.48
CA ASP A 304 33.89 38.06 -46.13
C ASP A 304 35.20 37.39 -45.64
N LYS A 305 36.18 37.31 -46.53
CA LYS A 305 37.48 36.69 -46.24
C LYS A 305 38.59 37.69 -46.48
N VAL A 306 39.56 37.75 -45.59
CA VAL A 306 40.74 38.61 -45.75
C VAL A 306 41.91 37.75 -46.21
N ILE A 307 42.55 38.15 -47.30
CA ILE A 307 43.86 37.64 -47.68
C ILE A 307 44.90 38.69 -47.28
N SER A 308 45.96 38.26 -46.59
CA SER A 308 46.96 39.14 -45.99
C SER A 308 48.34 38.79 -46.51
N TYR A 309 49.12 39.81 -46.81
CA TYR A 309 50.53 39.73 -47.14
C TYR A 309 51.23 40.62 -46.11
N ASN A 310 52.02 40.01 -45.23
CA ASN A 310 52.77 40.76 -44.23
C ASN A 310 54.26 40.51 -44.46
N THR A 311 55.00 41.59 -44.69
CA THR A 311 56.41 41.54 -45.09
C THR A 311 57.32 42.25 -44.10
N GLY A 312 56.75 43.01 -43.15
CA GLY A 312 57.47 43.64 -42.03
C GLY A 312 56.78 43.45 -40.67
N LEU A 313 57.50 43.80 -39.59
CA LEU A 313 56.99 43.73 -38.20
C LEU A 313 56.48 45.08 -37.67
N TRP A 314 56.75 46.16 -38.39
CA TRP A 314 56.59 47.54 -37.95
C TRP A 314 55.44 48.25 -38.67
N GLY A 315 54.95 49.36 -38.09
CA GLY A 315 53.82 50.13 -38.60
C GLY A 315 52.43 49.68 -38.12
N SER A 316 51.43 50.53 -38.35
CA SER A 316 50.04 50.34 -37.90
C SER A 316 49.09 50.11 -39.09
N TRP A 317 48.17 49.16 -38.94
CA TRP A 317 47.10 48.94 -39.92
C TRP A 317 46.16 50.15 -39.98
N ARG A 318 46.02 50.74 -41.16
CA ARG A 318 45.07 51.84 -41.40
C ARG A 318 43.63 51.31 -41.50
N SER A 319 42.66 52.21 -41.56
CA SER A 319 41.27 51.85 -41.78
C SER A 319 41.08 51.13 -43.11
N TRP A 320 40.07 50.27 -43.18
CA TRP A 320 39.69 49.62 -44.43
C TRP A 320 39.06 50.62 -45.40
N GLU A 321 39.51 50.57 -46.64
CA GLU A 321 38.85 51.19 -47.77
C GLU A 321 38.05 50.14 -48.55
N TYR A 322 36.85 50.50 -49.01
CA TYR A 322 35.93 49.58 -49.67
C TYR A 322 35.40 50.14 -50.98
N CYS A 323 35.32 49.29 -51.99
CA CYS A 323 34.54 49.59 -53.18
C CYS A 323 33.06 49.80 -52.81
N PRO A 324 32.33 50.63 -53.58
CA PRO A 324 30.88 50.80 -53.40
C PRO A 324 30.13 49.47 -53.32
N LYS A 325 29.03 49.44 -52.56
CA LYS A 325 28.27 48.21 -52.32
C LYS A 325 27.87 47.54 -53.64
N GLY A 326 28.20 46.26 -53.79
CA GLY A 326 27.89 45.47 -54.99
C GLY A 326 28.92 45.59 -56.11
N THR A 327 30.03 46.28 -55.90
CA THR A 327 31.12 46.45 -56.88
C THR A 327 32.41 45.80 -56.39
N TRP A 328 33.38 45.62 -57.29
CA TRP A 328 34.65 44.94 -57.02
C TRP A 328 35.80 45.61 -57.77
N VAL A 329 37.04 45.29 -57.38
CA VAL A 329 38.25 45.86 -57.98
C VAL A 329 38.53 45.28 -59.37
N VAL A 330 38.80 46.16 -60.33
CA VAL A 330 39.05 45.83 -61.74
C VAL A 330 40.32 46.43 -62.32
N LYS A 331 40.96 47.40 -61.66
CA LYS A 331 42.32 47.85 -62.03
C LYS A 331 43.19 48.05 -60.80
N LEU A 332 44.49 47.82 -60.98
CA LEU A 332 45.56 48.11 -60.02
C LEU A 332 46.37 49.30 -60.52
N GLN A 333 46.72 50.20 -59.62
CA GLN A 333 47.68 51.27 -59.85
C GLN A 333 48.62 51.37 -58.64
N THR A 334 49.92 51.50 -58.86
CA THR A 334 50.90 51.70 -57.79
C THR A 334 51.55 53.08 -57.88
N ASN A 335 52.02 53.57 -56.75
CA ASN A 335 52.91 54.70 -56.64
C ASN A 335 54.30 54.20 -56.26
N ILE A 336 55.27 54.42 -57.14
CA ILE A 336 56.62 53.86 -57.05
C ILE A 336 57.66 54.96 -57.26
N GLU A 337 58.78 54.87 -56.55
CA GLU A 337 59.88 55.82 -56.65
C GLU A 337 60.73 55.66 -57.92
N SER A 338 61.28 56.77 -58.42
CA SER A 338 61.95 56.84 -59.72
C SER A 338 63.45 56.47 -59.69
N HIS A 339 64.12 56.65 -58.56
CA HIS A 339 65.53 56.30 -58.34
C HIS A 339 65.59 55.19 -57.29
N GLN A 340 65.90 53.97 -57.72
CA GLN A 340 65.98 52.81 -56.82
C GLN A 340 67.45 52.45 -56.63
N GLY A 341 67.96 52.49 -55.39
CA GLY A 341 69.28 51.94 -55.03
C GLY A 341 70.38 52.91 -54.57
N ASP A 342 70.06 54.03 -53.92
CA ASP A 342 70.97 54.74 -53.01
C ASP A 342 70.13 55.57 -52.00
N GLY A 343 70.04 55.11 -50.74
CA GLY A 343 69.65 55.92 -49.58
C GLY A 343 68.19 55.94 -49.11
N ASP A 344 67.26 55.23 -49.76
CA ASP A 344 65.93 54.81 -49.26
C ASP A 344 65.45 53.65 -50.15
N ASP A 345 65.20 52.47 -49.58
CA ASP A 345 64.98 51.21 -50.31
C ASP A 345 63.50 50.82 -50.44
N THR A 346 62.60 51.81 -50.50
CA THR A 346 61.15 51.60 -50.65
C THR A 346 60.66 51.81 -52.07
N ALA A 347 60.49 50.73 -52.84
CA ALA A 347 59.94 50.92 -54.19
C ALA A 347 58.42 51.16 -54.20
N LEU A 348 57.61 50.73 -53.22
CA LEU A 348 56.13 50.85 -53.27
C LEU A 348 55.55 51.70 -52.14
N ASN A 349 55.21 52.95 -52.45
CA ASN A 349 54.70 53.92 -51.48
C ASN A 349 53.17 53.88 -51.33
N ALA A 350 52.44 53.61 -52.41
CA ALA A 350 50.98 53.57 -52.35
C ALA A 350 50.35 52.63 -53.38
N ILE A 351 49.15 52.15 -53.05
CA ILE A 351 48.32 51.30 -53.90
C ILE A 351 46.97 52.00 -54.11
N SER A 352 46.54 52.10 -55.35
CA SER A 352 45.21 52.58 -55.75
C SER A 352 44.52 51.50 -56.57
N LEU A 353 43.30 51.14 -56.18
CA LEU A 353 42.51 50.09 -56.81
C LEU A 353 41.21 50.69 -57.34
N ARG A 354 40.94 50.53 -58.64
CA ARG A 354 39.71 51.03 -59.28
C ARG A 354 38.60 49.99 -59.21
N CYS A 355 37.40 50.42 -58.83
CA CYS A 355 36.20 49.60 -58.72
C CYS A 355 35.41 49.55 -60.05
N ASN A 356 34.56 48.53 -60.20
CA ASN A 356 33.69 48.34 -61.38
C ASN A 356 32.36 49.09 -61.29
N ASP A 357 32.39 50.35 -60.89
CA ASP A 357 31.20 51.22 -60.83
C ASP A 357 31.16 52.19 -62.02
N ASP A 358 30.00 52.80 -62.24
CA ASP A 358 29.76 53.70 -63.37
C ASP A 358 30.64 54.96 -63.33
N VAL A 359 31.05 55.38 -62.13
CA VAL A 359 31.91 56.55 -61.90
C VAL A 359 33.39 56.19 -61.76
N GLY A 360 33.74 54.90 -61.71
CA GLY A 360 35.11 54.41 -61.59
C GLY A 360 35.80 54.82 -60.29
N ALA A 361 35.10 54.71 -59.15
CA ALA A 361 35.64 54.98 -57.82
C ALA A 361 36.95 54.23 -57.57
N THR A 362 37.85 54.86 -56.82
CA THR A 362 39.16 54.31 -56.47
C THR A 362 39.30 54.22 -54.97
N ILE A 363 39.68 53.05 -54.45
CA ILE A 363 40.14 52.88 -53.07
C ILE A 363 41.66 52.99 -53.04
N LYS A 364 42.21 53.77 -52.10
CA LYS A 364 43.65 54.06 -52.04
C LYS A 364 44.22 53.67 -50.68
N SER A 365 45.48 53.27 -50.63
CA SER A 365 46.25 53.22 -49.38
C SER A 365 46.45 54.64 -48.82
N GLY A 366 46.87 54.76 -47.56
CA GLY A 366 47.20 56.06 -46.95
C GLY A 366 48.12 56.89 -47.86
N SER A 367 47.84 58.19 -47.97
CA SER A 367 48.50 59.09 -48.92
C SER A 367 49.90 59.48 -48.45
N THR A 368 50.88 59.33 -49.33
CA THR A 368 52.24 59.89 -49.18
C THR A 368 52.47 60.92 -50.27
N ASN A 369 53.39 61.86 -50.06
CA ASN A 369 53.80 62.84 -51.07
C ASN A 369 54.95 62.33 -51.97
N TRP A 370 55.38 61.09 -51.76
CA TRP A 370 56.58 60.49 -52.34
C TRP A 370 56.23 59.45 -53.42
N GLY A 371 57.09 59.33 -54.44
CA GLY A 371 56.92 58.45 -55.60
C GLY A 371 56.13 59.03 -56.78
N THR A 372 56.14 58.31 -57.91
CA THR A 372 55.34 58.60 -59.11
C THR A 372 54.30 57.51 -59.38
N TRP A 373 53.04 57.91 -59.53
CA TRP A 373 51.95 57.01 -59.95
C TRP A 373 52.20 56.42 -61.33
N GLN A 374 52.24 55.09 -61.38
CA GLN A 374 52.47 54.33 -62.59
C GLN A 374 51.19 54.20 -63.41
N ALA A 375 51.31 53.78 -64.68
CA ALA A 375 50.13 53.53 -65.51
C ALA A 375 49.26 52.43 -64.90
N GLU A 376 47.93 52.60 -64.92
CA GLU A 376 47.00 51.57 -64.45
C GLU A 376 47.21 50.25 -65.19
N SER A 377 46.98 49.14 -64.49
CA SER A 377 46.94 47.81 -65.11
C SER A 377 45.84 47.73 -66.18
N GLN A 378 45.90 46.66 -66.97
CA GLN A 378 44.76 46.24 -67.79
C GLN A 378 43.49 46.07 -66.92
N LYS A 379 42.30 46.22 -67.54
CA LYS A 379 41.02 46.06 -66.83
C LYS A 379 40.68 44.57 -66.70
N CYS A 380 40.42 44.14 -65.48
CA CYS A 380 39.93 42.81 -65.15
C CYS A 380 38.42 42.86 -64.86
N ILE A 381 37.57 42.58 -65.84
CA ILE A 381 36.12 42.74 -65.80
C ILE A 381 35.49 41.87 -64.71
N ASN A 382 35.85 40.59 -64.62
CA ASN A 382 35.30 39.70 -63.58
C ASN A 382 35.98 39.84 -62.21
N GLY A 383 36.91 40.79 -62.10
CA GLY A 383 37.56 41.19 -60.85
C GLY A 383 38.77 40.34 -60.48
N PHE A 384 39.63 40.91 -59.64
CA PHE A 384 40.78 40.19 -59.10
C PHE A 384 40.36 39.23 -57.99
N TYR A 385 41.06 38.10 -57.88
CA TYR A 385 40.76 37.05 -56.91
C TYR A 385 41.96 36.55 -56.12
N GLY A 386 43.06 37.30 -56.11
CA GLY A 386 44.26 36.94 -55.38
C GLY A 386 45.40 37.90 -55.69
N GLY A 387 46.52 37.70 -55.02
CA GLY A 387 47.67 38.60 -55.10
C GLY A 387 48.97 37.95 -54.63
N MET A 388 50.05 38.69 -54.79
CA MET A 388 51.34 38.47 -54.12
C MET A 388 52.06 39.82 -53.97
N LEU A 389 52.90 39.93 -52.94
CA LEU A 389 53.78 41.08 -52.72
C LEU A 389 55.23 40.70 -53.03
N LYS A 390 56.02 41.68 -53.45
CA LYS A 390 57.48 41.55 -53.54
C LYS A 390 58.10 42.27 -52.35
N PHE A 391 59.02 41.61 -51.65
CA PHE A 391 59.58 42.11 -50.41
C PHE A 391 61.09 41.90 -50.28
N GLU A 392 61.75 42.66 -49.42
CA GLU A 392 63.19 42.55 -49.16
C GLU A 392 63.50 41.76 -47.88
N SER A 393 64.55 40.92 -47.90
CA SER A 393 64.82 39.94 -46.84
C SER A 393 65.81 40.38 -45.75
N SER A 394 66.60 41.45 -45.98
CA SER A 394 67.42 42.07 -44.93
C SER A 394 66.63 43.24 -44.38
N GLN A 395 66.28 43.18 -43.10
CA GLN A 395 65.53 44.23 -42.39
C GLN A 395 66.36 44.63 -41.17
N GLY A 396 67.56 45.20 -41.37
CA GLY A 396 68.51 45.29 -40.27
C GLY A 396 69.78 46.13 -40.46
N SER A 397 69.84 47.12 -39.56
CA SER A 397 70.93 48.00 -39.10
C SER A 397 71.42 49.07 -40.07
N ASP A 398 70.97 50.29 -39.74
CA ASP A 398 71.21 51.61 -40.35
C ASP A 398 70.08 52.01 -41.33
N ASP A 399 69.02 52.61 -40.76
CA ASP A 399 67.96 53.40 -41.44
C ASP A 399 67.07 52.72 -42.52
N ASP A 400 67.07 51.39 -42.65
CA ASP A 400 66.16 50.67 -43.57
C ASP A 400 64.70 50.56 -43.04
N ASP A 401 63.83 51.50 -43.42
CA ASP A 401 62.47 51.60 -42.86
C ASP A 401 61.39 50.78 -43.56
N THR A 402 61.66 50.00 -44.64
CA THR A 402 60.54 49.39 -45.42
C THR A 402 60.77 47.99 -45.98
N SER A 403 59.67 47.28 -46.31
CA SER A 403 59.70 45.87 -46.72
C SER A 403 59.07 45.54 -48.07
N THR A 404 58.25 46.41 -48.71
CA THR A 404 57.49 46.06 -49.93
C THR A 404 57.89 46.86 -51.17
N ASN A 405 58.17 46.16 -52.28
CA ASN A 405 58.61 46.76 -53.54
C ASN A 405 57.62 46.67 -54.71
N ALA A 406 56.66 45.74 -54.65
CA ALA A 406 55.66 45.58 -55.71
C ALA A 406 54.46 44.76 -55.24
N ILE A 407 53.35 44.91 -55.95
CA ILE A 407 52.17 44.06 -55.81
C ILE A 407 51.71 43.58 -57.20
N ARG A 408 51.34 42.31 -57.28
CA ARG A 408 50.63 41.73 -58.44
C ARG A 408 49.29 41.20 -58.00
N LEU A 409 48.26 41.40 -58.84
CA LEU A 409 46.93 40.82 -58.63
C LEU A 409 46.59 39.85 -59.77
N ILE A 410 45.96 38.73 -59.46
CA ILE A 410 45.55 37.75 -60.49
C ILE A 410 44.13 38.04 -60.99
N CYS A 411 43.99 38.16 -62.31
CA CYS A 411 42.73 38.47 -62.95
C CYS A 411 41.90 37.22 -63.24
N ARG A 412 40.59 37.27 -62.97
CA ARG A 412 39.67 36.15 -63.22
C ARG A 412 39.32 35.95 -64.71
N ASP A 413 39.54 36.95 -65.55
CA ASP A 413 39.19 36.86 -66.98
C ASP A 413 40.13 35.90 -67.74
N ASP A 414 41.42 35.93 -67.41
CA ASP A 414 42.48 35.24 -68.17
C ASP A 414 43.47 34.47 -67.28
N ASN A 415 43.29 34.48 -65.96
CA ASN A 415 44.19 33.92 -64.96
C ASN A 415 45.63 34.45 -65.06
N GLN A 416 45.82 35.68 -65.55
CA GLN A 416 47.13 36.33 -65.65
C GLN A 416 47.40 37.26 -64.47
N TRP A 417 48.68 37.50 -64.21
CA TRP A 417 49.16 38.44 -63.20
C TRP A 417 49.22 39.85 -63.76
N TYR A 418 48.37 40.71 -63.23
CA TYR A 418 48.30 42.10 -63.59
C TYR A 418 49.19 42.90 -62.65
N ARG A 419 49.94 43.83 -63.23
CA ARG A 419 50.89 44.71 -62.55
C ARG A 419 50.67 46.15 -62.98
N SER A 420 51.08 47.07 -62.12
CA SER A 420 51.21 48.49 -62.42
C SER A 420 52.52 48.90 -61.78
N GLY A 421 53.59 49.05 -62.57
CA GLY A 421 54.95 49.31 -62.09
C GLY A 421 55.53 48.27 -61.10
N GLU A 422 56.83 47.99 -61.19
CA GLU A 422 57.49 47.06 -60.25
C GLU A 422 58.94 47.47 -60.04
N GLY A 423 59.40 47.46 -58.79
CA GLY A 423 60.82 47.62 -58.47
C GLY A 423 61.66 46.39 -58.83
N GLY A 424 62.96 46.62 -59.05
CA GLY A 424 63.93 45.59 -59.47
C GLY A 424 64.27 44.56 -58.39
N TRP A 425 64.25 44.97 -57.12
CA TRP A 425 64.82 44.23 -55.98
C TRP A 425 63.77 43.50 -55.12
N GLY A 426 64.21 42.54 -54.31
CA GLY A 426 63.35 41.71 -53.44
C GLY A 426 62.87 40.36 -54.02
N SER A 427 62.16 39.58 -53.19
CA SER A 427 61.59 38.27 -53.45
C SER A 427 60.06 38.28 -53.38
N TRP A 428 59.38 37.46 -54.18
CA TRP A 428 57.91 37.38 -54.14
C TRP A 428 57.41 36.49 -52.99
N THR A 429 56.37 36.94 -52.28
CA THR A 429 55.63 36.13 -51.32
C THR A 429 54.88 34.99 -52.03
N GLN A 430 54.42 34.00 -51.26
CA GLN A 430 53.46 33.03 -51.78
C GLN A 430 52.17 33.72 -52.25
N SER A 431 51.62 33.23 -53.36
CA SER A 431 50.36 33.70 -53.90
C SER A 431 49.20 33.30 -52.99
N THR A 432 48.33 34.25 -52.65
CA THR A 432 47.13 34.00 -51.86
C THR A 432 45.87 34.32 -52.67
N TYR A 433 44.84 33.48 -52.56
CA TYR A 433 43.63 33.57 -53.37
C TYR A 433 42.37 33.68 -52.51
N CYS A 434 41.41 34.47 -52.99
CA CYS A 434 40.04 34.47 -52.50
C CYS A 434 39.37 33.11 -52.82
N PRO A 435 38.39 32.66 -52.01
CA PRO A 435 37.63 31.45 -52.31
C PRO A 435 36.87 31.54 -53.66
N ALA A 436 36.43 30.38 -54.17
CA ALA A 436 35.66 30.33 -55.41
C ALA A 436 34.40 31.22 -55.33
N GLY A 437 34.14 32.01 -56.37
CA GLY A 437 33.03 32.96 -56.42
C GLY A 437 33.26 34.28 -55.68
N TYR A 438 34.38 34.44 -54.96
CA TYR A 438 34.73 35.71 -54.30
C TYR A 438 35.54 36.63 -55.22
N LYS A 439 35.41 37.94 -55.02
CA LYS A 439 36.17 39.00 -55.70
C LYS A 439 36.76 39.96 -54.66
N ILE A 440 37.89 40.61 -54.97
CA ILE A 440 38.47 41.64 -54.11
C ILE A 440 37.60 42.90 -54.13
N VAL A 441 37.22 43.39 -52.95
CA VAL A 441 36.35 44.58 -52.77
C VAL A 441 36.90 45.60 -51.79
N GLY A 442 37.98 45.31 -51.07
CA GLY A 442 38.53 46.22 -50.08
C GLY A 442 40.03 46.09 -49.94
N LEU A 443 40.64 47.16 -49.44
CA LEU A 443 42.08 47.32 -49.24
C LEU A 443 42.33 47.84 -47.83
N GLN A 444 43.31 47.25 -47.16
CA GLN A 444 43.87 47.75 -45.91
C GLN A 444 45.39 47.63 -45.99
N THR A 445 46.10 48.67 -45.59
CA THR A 445 47.57 48.71 -45.63
C THR A 445 48.13 48.93 -44.24
N GLN A 446 49.29 48.33 -43.98
CA GLN A 446 50.09 48.55 -42.78
C GLN A 446 51.23 49.47 -43.16
N ILE A 447 51.24 50.66 -42.56
CA ILE A 447 52.24 51.69 -42.84
C ILE A 447 52.79 52.26 -41.54
N GLU A 448 54.03 52.73 -41.57
CA GLU A 448 54.64 53.45 -40.46
C GLU A 448 54.12 54.89 -40.36
N SER A 449 54.45 55.58 -39.27
CA SER A 449 54.02 56.96 -39.00
C SER A 449 55.19 57.90 -39.12
N ASP A 450 54.99 59.07 -39.76
CA ASP A 450 56.01 60.12 -39.95
C ASP A 450 56.96 60.25 -38.75
N GLN A 451 58.25 59.99 -38.95
CA GLN A 451 59.30 60.12 -37.93
C GLN A 451 60.24 61.30 -38.19
N GLY A 452 60.16 62.01 -39.32
CA GLY A 452 60.95 63.22 -39.55
C GLY A 452 61.76 63.19 -40.84
N SER A 453 62.94 63.83 -40.84
CA SER A 453 63.60 64.31 -42.06
C SER A 453 64.19 63.27 -43.00
N ASP A 454 64.06 61.98 -42.71
CA ASP A 454 64.48 60.88 -43.58
C ASP A 454 63.36 59.81 -43.51
N ASP A 455 62.69 59.61 -44.65
CA ASP A 455 61.82 58.48 -45.08
C ASP A 455 60.45 58.24 -44.39
N ASP A 456 59.57 59.23 -44.53
CA ASP A 456 58.17 59.14 -44.08
C ASP A 456 57.27 58.34 -45.08
N THR A 457 57.23 57.00 -44.99
CA THR A 457 56.04 56.09 -45.07
C THR A 457 56.32 54.74 -45.77
N SER A 458 56.78 53.73 -45.03
CA SER A 458 56.87 52.32 -45.46
C SER A 458 55.53 51.68 -45.74
N LEU A 459 55.42 50.88 -46.81
CA LEU A 459 54.40 49.83 -46.91
C LEU A 459 54.95 48.50 -46.38
N ASN A 460 54.44 48.03 -45.24
CA ASN A 460 54.89 46.79 -44.60
C ASN A 460 53.90 45.63 -44.69
N GLY A 461 52.67 45.90 -45.10
CA GLY A 461 51.67 44.87 -45.24
C GLY A 461 50.46 45.32 -46.04
N VAL A 462 49.86 44.37 -46.76
CA VAL A 462 48.65 44.57 -47.54
C VAL A 462 47.63 43.50 -47.19
N ARG A 463 46.40 43.94 -46.95
CA ARG A 463 45.23 43.09 -46.74
C ARG A 463 44.19 43.43 -47.80
N LEU A 464 43.65 42.38 -48.41
CA LEU A 464 42.58 42.50 -49.40
C LEU A 464 41.35 41.78 -48.89
N LEU A 465 40.20 42.46 -48.92
CA LEU A 465 38.91 41.86 -48.54
C LEU A 465 38.28 41.21 -49.76
N CYS A 466 38.00 39.92 -49.65
CA CYS A 466 37.26 39.12 -50.61
C CYS A 466 35.80 39.04 -50.19
N ARG A 467 34.87 39.33 -51.11
CA ARG A 467 33.42 39.16 -50.92
C ARG A 467 32.82 38.27 -52.02
N TYR A 468 31.81 37.47 -51.66
CA TYR A 468 31.17 36.53 -52.58
C TYR A 468 30.22 37.24 -53.58
N PHE A 469 30.32 36.87 -54.86
CA PHE A 469 29.47 37.36 -55.96
C PHE A 469 28.88 36.24 -56.83
N GLY A 470 29.20 34.97 -56.53
CA GLY A 470 28.80 33.80 -57.30
C GLY A 470 27.30 33.50 -57.28
#